data_AF-A0A662GD09-F1
#
_entry.id   AF-A0A662GD09-F1
#
_cell.length_a   1.000
_cell.length_b   1.000
_cell.length_c   1.000
_cell.angle_alpha   90.00
_cell.angle_beta   90.00
_cell.angle_gamma   90.00
#
_symmetry.space_group_name_H-M   'P 1'
#
loop_
_entity.id
_entity.type
_entity.pdbx_description
1 polymer ?
#
loop_
_entity_poly.entity_id
_entity_poly.type
_entity_poly.pdbx_seq_one_letter_code
_entity_poly.pdbx_strand_id
1 'polypeptide(L)'
;MGEVLEQLVEMFMSVLPKLGGALVALLTGLILGKLTGSAISRLGRKMRLDEMLKDSVIHRVLATYNTSVSEFLGTSLKWFIYLSSLLVAMDLLGIPALERFSETAIEYLPSLLGGILILIGGTALAEFLAKLAGEVIADLGAPYSRLLMLFLRFILLSIVITTSLLVMKIDATVLYSMLNALFWGISLGVGAAIGIALGLGLKDYVASSVKTWIETARRMERGQRIREYEDKMKEYGERIRELSEELGRREERIRELEARRREEISEYEKREVDVRSRLHGLIGDTGSLMYARGGYRIVTTDISKFPLTEVLVCLANNGFRVVVERTDKGYVIDARPMRRK
;
A
#
# COMPACT_ATOMS: atom_id res chain seq x y z
N MET A 1 69.76 -17.52 -66.38
CA MET A 1 70.58 -16.82 -65.36
C MET A 1 70.41 -15.32 -65.40
N GLY A 2 70.33 -14.67 -66.58
CA GLY A 2 70.08 -13.21 -66.68
C GLY A 2 68.78 -12.73 -66.02
N GLU A 3 67.65 -13.37 -66.31
CA GLU A 3 66.34 -13.00 -65.71
C GLU A 3 66.32 -13.13 -64.18
N VAL A 4 67.02 -14.12 -63.61
CA VAL A 4 67.14 -14.29 -62.16
C VAL A 4 67.97 -13.18 -61.53
N LEU A 5 69.06 -12.77 -62.20
CA LEU A 5 69.88 -11.64 -61.77
C LEU A 5 69.10 -10.32 -61.85
N GLU A 6 68.33 -10.10 -62.90
CA GLU A 6 67.48 -8.90 -63.03
C GLU A 6 66.40 -8.85 -61.95
N GLN A 7 65.71 -9.96 -61.67
CA GLN A 7 64.73 -10.04 -60.56
C GLN A 7 65.38 -9.80 -59.19
N LEU A 8 66.59 -10.32 -58.95
CA LEU A 8 67.31 -10.08 -57.69
C LEU A 8 67.74 -8.61 -57.56
N VAL A 9 68.14 -7.96 -58.65
CA VAL A 9 68.52 -6.55 -58.66
C VAL A 9 67.31 -5.64 -58.45
N GLU A 10 66.17 -5.90 -59.09
CA GLU A 10 64.93 -5.16 -58.84
C GLU A 10 64.43 -5.31 -57.39
N MET A 11 64.52 -6.52 -56.83
CA MET A 11 64.18 -6.75 -55.42
C MET A 11 65.12 -5.98 -54.49
N PHE A 12 66.43 -5.93 -54.78
CA PHE A 12 67.38 -5.12 -54.00
C PHE A 12 67.11 -3.62 -54.10
N MET A 13 66.85 -3.12 -55.31
CA MET A 13 66.61 -1.69 -55.56
C MET A 13 65.28 -1.20 -54.96
N SER A 14 64.29 -2.09 -54.80
CA SER A 14 63.01 -1.76 -54.15
C SER A 14 63.06 -1.84 -52.61
N VAL A 15 63.96 -2.63 -52.04
CA VAL A 15 64.12 -2.78 -50.57
C VAL A 15 65.00 -1.67 -49.98
N LEU A 16 66.01 -1.19 -50.72
CA LEU A 16 66.95 -0.18 -50.22
C LEU A 16 66.28 1.12 -49.74
N PRO A 17 65.32 1.72 -50.48
CA PRO A 17 64.62 2.93 -50.03
C PRO A 17 63.75 2.67 -48.79
N LYS A 18 63.11 1.50 -48.72
CA LYS A 18 62.27 1.08 -47.58
C LYS A 18 63.08 0.93 -46.30
N LEU A 19 64.25 0.29 -46.40
CA LEU A 19 65.20 0.17 -45.27
C LEU A 19 65.66 1.55 -44.79
N GLY A 20 65.97 2.46 -45.72
CA GLY A 20 66.32 3.84 -45.40
C GLY A 20 65.21 4.57 -44.65
N GLY A 21 63.96 4.49 -45.16
CA GLY A 21 62.79 5.08 -44.51
C GLY A 21 62.54 4.53 -43.11
N ALA A 22 62.59 3.20 -42.96
CA ALA A 22 62.44 2.53 -41.67
C ALA A 22 63.52 2.96 -40.65
N LEU A 23 64.78 3.07 -41.09
CA LEU A 23 65.87 3.54 -40.24
C LEU A 23 65.66 4.99 -39.77
N VAL A 24 65.25 5.88 -40.68
CA VAL A 24 64.93 7.28 -40.34
C VAL A 24 63.77 7.35 -39.36
N ALA A 25 62.72 6.54 -39.54
CA ALA A 25 61.58 6.49 -38.63
C ALA A 25 62.01 6.03 -37.21
N LEU A 26 62.82 4.98 -37.11
CA LEU A 26 63.37 4.50 -35.84
C LEU A 26 64.25 5.54 -35.15
N LEU A 27 65.17 6.18 -35.89
CA LEU A 27 66.03 7.22 -35.34
C LEU A 27 65.21 8.41 -34.82
N THR A 28 64.20 8.82 -35.58
CA THR A 28 63.27 9.90 -35.18
C THR A 28 62.52 9.51 -33.91
N GLY A 29 61.98 8.28 -33.85
CA GLY A 29 61.30 7.75 -32.67
C GLY A 29 62.19 7.68 -31.42
N LEU A 30 63.45 7.25 -31.57
CA LEU A 30 64.41 7.20 -30.46
C LEU A 30 64.68 8.59 -29.88
N ILE A 31 64.87 9.59 -30.75
CA ILE A 31 65.10 10.98 -30.34
C ILE A 31 63.85 11.56 -29.68
N LEU A 32 62.69 11.46 -30.35
CA LEU A 32 61.41 11.98 -29.85
C LEU A 32 61.00 11.31 -28.54
N GLY A 33 61.13 9.99 -28.43
CA GLY A 33 60.77 9.25 -27.23
C GLY A 33 61.63 9.64 -26.04
N LYS A 34 62.95 9.77 -26.22
CA LYS A 34 63.85 10.23 -25.16
C LYS A 34 63.53 11.67 -24.72
N LEU A 35 63.26 12.56 -25.68
CA LEU A 35 62.93 13.95 -25.40
C LEU A 35 61.60 14.07 -24.65
N THR A 36 60.53 13.47 -25.18
CA THR A 36 59.18 13.53 -24.61
C THR A 36 59.11 12.85 -23.25
N GLY A 37 59.69 11.65 -23.09
CA GLY A 37 59.70 10.97 -21.78
C GLY A 37 60.45 11.76 -20.71
N SER A 38 61.56 12.40 -21.09
CA SER A 38 62.31 13.29 -20.19
C SER A 38 61.51 14.56 -19.86
N ALA A 39 60.82 15.15 -20.83
CA ALA A 39 59.98 16.32 -20.62
C ALA A 39 58.81 16.01 -19.67
N ILE A 40 58.11 14.91 -19.91
CA ILE A 40 56.94 14.49 -19.11
C ILE A 40 57.34 14.12 -17.70
N SER A 41 58.44 13.37 -17.51
CA SER A 41 58.91 13.06 -16.15
C SER A 41 59.31 14.31 -15.37
N ARG A 42 59.92 15.31 -16.04
CA ARG A 42 60.23 16.61 -15.43
C ARG A 42 58.96 17.40 -15.11
N LEU A 43 57.97 17.40 -15.99
CA LEU A 43 56.68 18.05 -15.73
C LEU A 43 55.96 17.40 -14.56
N GLY A 44 55.93 16.07 -14.48
CA GLY A 44 55.32 15.33 -13.36
C GLY A 44 55.99 15.66 -12.02
N ARG A 45 57.33 15.69 -11.98
CA ARG A 45 58.07 16.14 -10.79
C ARG A 45 57.79 17.59 -10.44
N LYS A 46 57.71 18.49 -11.44
CA LYS A 46 57.38 19.91 -11.24
C LYS A 46 55.97 20.10 -10.66
N MET A 47 55.02 19.27 -11.08
CA MET A 47 53.64 19.24 -10.57
C MET A 47 53.51 18.54 -9.21
N ARG A 48 54.60 18.03 -8.64
CA ARG A 48 54.60 17.27 -7.38
C ARG A 48 53.70 16.04 -7.40
N LEU A 49 53.61 15.36 -8.56
CA LEU A 49 52.81 14.15 -8.70
C LEU A 49 53.26 13.06 -7.72
N ASP A 50 54.56 12.95 -7.49
CA ASP A 50 55.15 11.96 -6.59
C ASP A 50 54.72 12.21 -5.13
N GLU A 51 54.64 13.47 -4.70
CA GLU A 51 54.16 13.84 -3.36
C GLU A 51 52.65 13.68 -3.22
N MET A 52 51.87 14.04 -4.25
CA MET A 52 50.42 13.84 -4.23
C MET A 52 50.05 12.37 -4.06
N LEU A 53 50.82 11.50 -4.71
CA LEU A 53 50.60 10.05 -4.74
C LEU A 53 51.38 9.26 -3.70
N LYS A 54 52.15 9.90 -2.82
CA LYS A 54 53.03 9.23 -1.85
C LYS A 54 52.31 8.15 -1.01
N ASP A 55 51.06 8.42 -0.63
CA ASP A 55 50.25 7.52 0.20
C ASP A 55 49.47 6.47 -0.62
N SER A 56 49.51 6.57 -1.95
CA SER A 56 48.76 5.70 -2.85
C SER A 56 49.38 4.30 -2.95
N VAL A 57 48.56 3.33 -3.36
CA VAL A 57 49.02 1.96 -3.66
C VAL A 57 50.04 1.96 -4.80
N ILE A 58 49.81 2.80 -5.83
CA ILE A 58 50.67 2.90 -7.00
C ILE A 58 52.09 3.31 -6.61
N HIS A 59 52.22 4.33 -5.74
CA HIS A 59 53.53 4.76 -5.28
C HIS A 59 54.28 3.65 -4.53
N ARG A 60 53.60 2.87 -3.68
CA ARG A 60 54.23 1.73 -2.98
C ARG A 60 54.71 0.64 -3.94
N VAL A 61 53.91 0.31 -4.94
CA VAL A 61 54.28 -0.68 -5.97
C VAL A 61 55.50 -0.19 -6.76
N LEU A 62 55.48 1.04 -7.25
CA LEU A 62 56.59 1.60 -8.03
C LEU A 62 57.87 1.82 -7.21
N ALA A 63 57.73 2.20 -5.94
CA ALA A 63 58.86 2.33 -5.02
C ALA A 63 59.61 1.01 -4.81
N THR A 64 58.93 -0.14 -4.95
CA THR A 64 59.55 -1.47 -4.88
C THR A 64 60.54 -1.69 -6.04
N TYR A 65 60.34 -1.01 -7.17
CA TYR A 65 61.21 -0.99 -8.34
C TYR A 65 62.12 0.24 -8.39
N ASN A 66 62.28 0.96 -7.27
CA ASN A 66 63.06 2.20 -7.16
C ASN A 66 62.68 3.25 -8.23
N THR A 67 61.40 3.29 -8.62
CA THR A 67 60.88 4.14 -9.69
C THR A 67 59.82 5.08 -9.11
N SER A 68 59.86 6.35 -9.50
CA SER A 68 58.84 7.35 -9.12
C SER A 68 57.62 7.31 -10.05
N VAL A 69 56.47 7.87 -9.65
CA VAL A 69 55.27 7.89 -10.52
C VAL A 69 55.51 8.77 -11.73
N SER A 70 56.16 9.92 -11.53
CA SER A 70 56.55 10.83 -12.62
C SER A 70 57.49 10.16 -13.63
N GLU A 71 58.43 9.35 -13.14
CA GLU A 71 59.35 8.60 -13.99
C GLU A 71 58.69 7.42 -14.69
N PHE A 72 57.79 6.70 -14.01
CA PHE A 72 56.98 5.65 -14.64
C PHE A 72 56.16 6.23 -15.79
N LEU A 73 55.45 7.34 -15.57
CA LEU A 73 54.69 8.03 -16.63
C LEU A 73 55.58 8.42 -17.82
N GLY A 74 56.71 9.08 -17.55
CA GLY A 74 57.66 9.48 -18.61
C GLY A 74 58.24 8.27 -19.36
N THR A 75 58.50 7.18 -18.65
CA THR A 75 59.00 5.93 -19.23
C THR A 75 57.94 5.23 -20.07
N SER A 76 56.68 5.20 -19.63
CA SER A 76 55.55 4.68 -20.40
C SER A 76 55.38 5.45 -21.72
N LEU A 77 55.41 6.79 -21.69
CA LEU A 77 55.31 7.61 -22.90
C LEU A 77 56.53 7.46 -23.83
N LYS A 78 57.74 7.30 -23.27
CA LYS A 78 58.94 7.01 -24.05
C LYS A 78 58.80 5.69 -24.81
N TRP A 79 58.37 4.64 -24.11
CA TRP A 79 58.15 3.33 -24.73
C TRP A 79 57.01 3.35 -25.75
N PHE A 80 55.95 4.11 -25.48
CA PHE A 80 54.88 4.34 -26.45
C PHE A 80 55.45 4.89 -27.77
N ILE A 81 56.26 5.95 -27.72
CA ILE A 81 56.85 6.55 -28.93
C ILE A 81 57.80 5.57 -29.63
N TYR A 82 58.59 4.81 -28.86
CA TYR A 82 59.49 3.81 -29.42
C TYR A 82 58.71 2.72 -30.16
N LEU A 83 57.64 2.22 -29.55
CA LEU A 83 56.80 1.20 -30.15
C LEU A 83 56.07 1.75 -31.39
N SER A 84 55.52 2.97 -31.32
CA SER A 84 54.94 3.64 -32.49
C SER A 84 55.94 3.77 -33.64
N SER A 85 57.18 4.18 -33.36
CA SER A 85 58.21 4.31 -34.39
C SER A 85 58.62 2.96 -35.00
N LEU A 86 58.60 1.89 -34.20
CA LEU A 86 58.84 0.53 -34.66
C LEU A 86 57.70 0.08 -35.59
N LEU A 87 56.45 0.35 -35.23
CA LEU A 87 55.29 0.01 -36.05
C LEU A 87 55.30 0.76 -37.39
N VAL A 88 55.64 2.05 -37.38
CA VAL A 88 55.83 2.84 -38.62
C VAL A 88 56.98 2.27 -39.45
N ALA A 89 58.10 1.87 -38.82
CA ALA A 89 59.20 1.26 -39.54
C ALA A 89 58.80 -0.09 -40.16
N MET A 90 58.01 -0.91 -39.47
CA MET A 90 57.48 -2.18 -39.99
C MET A 90 56.53 -1.98 -41.17
N ASP A 91 55.70 -0.94 -41.11
CA ASP A 91 54.80 -0.52 -42.19
C ASP A 91 55.60 -0.08 -43.44
N LEU A 92 56.64 0.76 -43.26
CA LEU A 92 57.52 1.19 -44.36
C LEU A 92 58.27 0.04 -45.04
N LEU A 93 58.57 -1.03 -44.32
CA LEU A 93 59.17 -2.23 -44.90
C LEU A 93 58.18 -3.00 -45.80
N GLY A 94 56.88 -2.80 -45.62
CA GLY A 94 55.82 -3.40 -46.44
C GLY A 94 55.78 -4.91 -46.35
N ILE A 95 55.89 -5.45 -45.13
CA ILE A 95 55.78 -6.89 -44.87
C ILE A 95 54.30 -7.18 -44.54
N PRO A 96 53.54 -7.83 -45.43
CA PRO A 96 52.08 -7.92 -45.30
C PRO A 96 51.59 -8.60 -44.02
N ALA A 97 52.37 -9.56 -43.50
CA ALA A 97 52.06 -10.23 -42.23
C ALA A 97 52.18 -9.29 -41.02
N LEU A 98 53.04 -8.28 -41.11
CA LEU A 98 53.29 -7.30 -40.05
C LEU A 98 52.37 -6.08 -40.18
N GLU A 99 51.88 -5.75 -41.37
CA GLU A 99 50.97 -4.63 -41.62
C GLU A 99 49.69 -4.72 -40.78
N ARG A 100 48.99 -5.87 -40.81
CA ARG A 100 47.77 -6.07 -40.00
C ARG A 100 48.01 -5.94 -38.50
N PHE A 101 49.17 -6.44 -38.04
CA PHE A 101 49.58 -6.31 -36.65
C PHE A 101 49.88 -4.85 -36.30
N SER A 102 50.53 -4.12 -37.21
CA SER A 102 50.85 -2.71 -37.07
C SER A 102 49.61 -1.84 -36.97
N GLU A 103 48.63 -2.02 -37.86
CA GLU A 103 47.35 -1.30 -37.82
C GLU A 103 46.63 -1.49 -36.48
N THR A 104 46.48 -2.75 -36.05
CA THR A 104 45.82 -3.08 -34.78
C THR A 104 46.59 -2.48 -33.58
N ALA A 105 47.91 -2.56 -33.60
CA ALA A 105 48.74 -2.02 -32.53
C ALA A 105 48.71 -0.49 -32.48
N ILE A 106 48.73 0.19 -33.63
CA ILE A 106 48.59 1.65 -33.74
C ILE A 106 47.23 2.10 -33.20
N GLU A 107 46.14 1.36 -33.45
CA GLU A 107 44.82 1.69 -32.92
C GLU A 107 44.71 1.45 -31.41
N TYR A 108 45.36 0.39 -30.89
CA TYR A 108 45.34 0.06 -29.47
C TYR A 108 46.20 1.01 -28.61
N LEU A 109 47.29 1.52 -29.18
CA LEU A 109 48.26 2.35 -28.48
C LEU A 109 47.62 3.58 -27.80
N PRO A 110 46.81 4.41 -28.49
CA PRO A 110 46.14 5.56 -27.88
C PRO A 110 45.25 5.18 -26.69
N SER A 111 44.47 4.09 -26.78
CA SER A 111 43.65 3.58 -25.67
C SER A 111 44.51 3.16 -24.48
N LEU A 112 45.61 2.44 -24.72
CA LEU A 112 46.55 2.04 -23.68
C LEU A 112 47.13 3.26 -22.97
N LEU A 113 47.59 4.25 -23.74
CA LEU A 113 48.16 5.48 -23.21
C LEU A 113 47.12 6.28 -22.40
N GLY A 114 45.91 6.43 -22.94
CA GLY A 114 44.79 7.09 -22.26
C GLY A 114 44.46 6.44 -20.94
N GLY A 115 44.45 5.11 -20.89
CA GLY A 115 44.28 4.36 -19.66
C GLY A 115 45.39 4.62 -18.64
N ILE A 116 46.67 4.61 -19.05
CA ILE A 116 47.79 4.90 -18.13
C ILE A 116 47.66 6.33 -17.55
N LEU A 117 47.28 7.29 -18.40
CA LEU A 117 47.05 8.67 -17.97
C LEU A 117 45.89 8.77 -16.97
N ILE A 118 44.79 8.06 -17.21
CA ILE A 118 43.66 7.99 -16.26
C ILE A 118 44.08 7.30 -14.97
N LEU A 119 44.89 6.24 -15.02
CA LEU A 119 45.35 5.56 -13.83
C LEU A 119 46.16 6.49 -12.93
N ILE A 120 47.10 7.23 -13.51
CA ILE A 120 48.00 8.11 -12.76
C ILE A 120 47.27 9.38 -12.32
N GLY A 121 46.64 10.08 -13.27
CA GLY A 121 45.91 11.33 -13.00
C GLY A 121 44.66 11.12 -12.15
N GLY A 122 43.91 10.05 -12.43
CA GLY A 122 42.74 9.65 -11.65
C GLY A 122 43.10 9.23 -10.23
N THR A 123 44.22 8.52 -10.01
CA THR A 123 44.65 8.22 -8.64
C THR A 123 45.07 9.48 -7.90
N ALA A 124 45.75 10.42 -8.58
CA ALA A 124 46.14 11.68 -7.96
C ALA A 124 44.90 12.49 -7.55
N LEU A 125 43.88 12.51 -8.41
CA LEU A 125 42.60 13.13 -8.12
C LEU A 125 41.86 12.40 -6.98
N ALA A 126 41.85 11.07 -6.97
CA ALA A 126 41.23 10.27 -5.92
C ALA A 126 41.87 10.52 -4.54
N GLU A 127 43.20 10.56 -4.46
CA GLU A 127 43.92 10.88 -3.21
C GLU A 127 43.65 12.31 -2.76
N PHE A 128 43.57 13.26 -3.69
CA PHE A 128 43.20 14.65 -3.38
C PHE A 128 41.78 14.73 -2.80
N LEU A 129 40.80 14.11 -3.46
CA LEU A 129 39.40 14.07 -2.99
C LEU A 129 39.28 13.35 -1.64
N ALA A 130 40.03 12.27 -1.43
CA ALA A 130 40.03 11.54 -0.18
C ALA A 130 40.64 12.34 0.97
N LYS A 131 41.65 13.19 0.71
CA LYS A 131 42.22 14.10 1.71
C LYS A 131 41.22 15.19 2.11
N LEU A 132 40.58 15.84 1.13
CA LEU A 132 39.54 16.85 1.39
C LEU A 132 38.37 16.29 2.20
N ALA A 133 37.88 15.11 1.82
CA ALA A 133 36.81 14.46 2.56
C ALA A 133 37.26 13.99 3.96
N GLY A 134 38.52 13.58 4.09
CA GLY A 134 39.12 13.18 5.36
C GLY A 134 39.15 14.30 6.40
N GLU A 135 39.43 15.53 5.97
CA GLU A 135 39.37 16.72 6.83
C GLU A 135 37.96 16.93 7.39
N VAL A 136 36.95 16.90 6.52
CA VAL A 136 35.53 17.01 6.92
C VAL A 136 35.10 15.88 7.87
N ILE A 137 35.51 14.63 7.58
CA ILE A 137 35.17 13.46 8.39
C ILE A 137 35.85 13.54 9.78
N ALA A 138 37.07 14.07 9.84
CA ALA A 138 37.79 14.24 11.10
C ALA A 138 37.11 15.30 12.00
N ASP A 139 36.65 16.41 11.41
CA ASP A 139 35.96 17.48 12.13
C ASP A 139 34.62 17.05 12.71
N LEU A 140 33.93 16.10 12.08
CA LEU A 140 32.65 15.55 12.57
C LEU A 140 32.81 14.69 13.83
N GLY A 141 34.03 14.40 14.29
CA GLY A 141 34.29 13.62 15.50
C GLY A 141 33.75 12.18 15.43
N ALA A 142 33.51 11.67 14.22
CA ALA A 142 32.88 10.38 14.04
C ALA A 142 33.76 9.25 14.63
N PRO A 143 33.23 8.40 15.54
CA PRO A 143 33.89 7.15 15.86
C PRO A 143 34.03 6.39 14.54
N TYR A 144 35.20 5.82 14.25
CA TYR A 144 35.54 5.15 12.99
C TYR A 144 35.91 6.03 11.77
N SER A 145 36.26 7.31 11.95
CA SER A 145 36.79 8.18 10.88
C SER A 145 37.86 7.51 9.99
N ARG A 146 38.75 6.71 10.59
CA ARG A 146 39.78 5.93 9.87
C ARG A 146 39.20 4.88 8.92
N LEU A 147 38.17 4.13 9.34
CA LEU A 147 37.53 3.12 8.49
C LEU A 147 36.76 3.79 7.35
N LEU A 148 36.09 4.91 7.64
CA LEU A 148 35.35 5.67 6.63
C LEU A 148 36.28 6.26 5.56
N MET A 149 37.42 6.82 5.97
CA MET A 149 38.46 7.28 5.04
C MET A 149 39.03 6.14 4.19
N LEU A 150 39.31 4.98 4.79
CA LEU A 150 39.79 3.80 4.04
C LEU A 150 38.76 3.36 2.99
N PHE A 151 37.48 3.33 3.38
CA PHE A 151 36.38 2.93 2.50
C PHE A 151 36.19 3.92 1.34
N LEU A 152 36.26 5.23 1.63
CA LEU A 152 36.18 6.26 0.60
C LEU A 152 37.34 6.14 -0.41
N ARG A 153 38.57 5.98 0.08
CA ARG A 153 39.74 5.76 -0.79
C ARG A 153 39.57 4.50 -1.63
N PHE A 154 39.08 3.42 -1.04
CA PHE A 154 38.82 2.18 -1.75
C PHE A 154 37.83 2.40 -2.91
N ILE A 155 36.69 3.06 -2.66
CA ILE A 155 35.70 3.36 -3.71
C ILE A 155 36.31 4.21 -4.83
N LEU A 156 36.98 5.30 -4.50
CA LEU A 156 37.56 6.20 -5.50
C LEU A 156 38.62 5.48 -6.35
N LEU A 157 39.49 4.69 -5.70
CA LEU A 157 40.52 3.91 -6.38
C LEU A 157 39.89 2.81 -7.26
N SER A 158 38.85 2.13 -6.79
CA SER A 158 38.11 1.13 -7.58
C SER A 158 37.57 1.76 -8.86
N ILE A 159 36.93 2.93 -8.78
CA ILE A 159 36.43 3.64 -9.96
C ILE A 159 37.57 3.94 -10.93
N VAL A 160 38.67 4.52 -10.45
CA VAL A 160 39.83 4.87 -11.29
C VAL A 160 40.43 3.64 -11.98
N ILE A 161 40.68 2.57 -11.23
CA ILE A 161 41.25 1.32 -11.77
C ILE A 161 40.32 0.76 -12.84
N THR A 162 39.03 0.66 -12.52
CA THR A 162 38.03 0.10 -13.43
C THR A 162 37.89 0.93 -14.71
N THR A 163 37.79 2.26 -14.61
CA THR A 163 37.73 3.16 -15.77
C THR A 163 39.02 3.12 -16.58
N SER A 164 40.17 3.07 -15.92
CA SER A 164 41.48 2.92 -16.57
C SER A 164 41.53 1.64 -17.40
N LEU A 165 41.20 0.48 -16.82
CA LEU A 165 41.22 -0.80 -17.52
C LEU A 165 40.24 -0.81 -18.71
N LEU A 166 39.05 -0.25 -18.54
CA LEU A 166 38.06 -0.12 -19.60
C LEU A 166 38.61 0.69 -20.78
N VAL A 167 39.26 1.82 -20.51
CA VAL A 167 39.85 2.69 -21.54
C VAL A 167 41.05 2.01 -22.22
N MET A 168 41.83 1.22 -21.48
CA MET A 168 42.88 0.38 -22.06
C MET A 168 42.33 -0.75 -22.94
N LYS A 169 41.01 -0.92 -23.08
CA LYS A 169 40.36 -2.06 -23.74
C LYS A 169 40.80 -3.41 -23.14
N ILE A 170 41.19 -3.43 -21.86
CA ILE A 170 41.50 -4.67 -21.13
C ILE A 170 40.18 -5.20 -20.57
N ASP A 171 39.92 -6.49 -20.78
CA ASP A 171 38.72 -7.13 -20.23
C ASP A 171 38.74 -7.11 -18.70
N ALA A 172 38.01 -6.16 -18.13
CA ALA A 172 37.88 -5.98 -16.70
C ALA A 172 36.68 -6.74 -16.13
N THR A 173 36.01 -7.61 -16.90
CA THR A 173 34.78 -8.30 -16.47
C THR A 173 34.97 -9.05 -15.15
N VAL A 174 36.11 -9.71 -14.97
CA VAL A 174 36.44 -10.39 -13.70
C VAL A 174 36.53 -9.39 -12.55
N LEU A 175 37.24 -8.27 -12.75
CA LEU A 175 37.36 -7.22 -11.75
C LEU A 175 35.99 -6.60 -11.41
N TYR A 176 35.16 -6.30 -12.42
CA TYR A 176 33.79 -5.80 -12.23
C TYR A 176 32.94 -6.77 -11.41
N SER A 177 32.99 -8.07 -11.75
CA SER A 177 32.22 -9.10 -11.04
C SER A 177 32.65 -9.20 -9.57
N MET A 178 33.96 -9.21 -9.30
CA MET A 178 34.49 -9.24 -7.93
C MET A 178 34.13 -7.97 -7.15
N LEU A 179 34.26 -6.79 -7.75
CA LEU A 179 33.88 -5.52 -7.11
C LEU A 179 32.37 -5.48 -6.83
N ASN A 180 31.53 -5.88 -7.78
CA ASN A 180 30.08 -5.93 -7.58
C ASN A 180 29.72 -6.90 -6.44
N ALA A 181 30.31 -8.10 -6.41
CA ALA A 181 30.07 -9.06 -5.33
C ALA A 181 30.48 -8.50 -3.96
N LEU A 182 31.62 -7.81 -3.89
CA LEU A 182 32.07 -7.14 -2.67
C LEU A 182 31.12 -6.02 -2.25
N PHE A 183 30.70 -5.15 -3.19
CA PHE A 183 29.76 -4.06 -2.91
C PHE A 183 28.39 -4.58 -2.47
N TRP A 184 27.86 -5.63 -3.10
CA TRP A 184 26.63 -6.30 -2.66
C TRP A 184 26.79 -6.87 -1.25
N GLY A 185 27.90 -7.54 -0.97
CA GLY A 185 28.18 -8.10 0.36
C GLY A 185 28.23 -7.03 1.46
N ILE A 186 28.96 -5.93 1.23
CA ILE A 186 29.03 -4.81 2.17
C ILE A 186 27.66 -4.14 2.31
N SER A 187 26.96 -3.89 1.20
CA SER A 187 25.65 -3.24 1.20
C SER A 187 24.61 -4.05 1.98
N LEU A 188 24.59 -5.38 1.78
CA LEU A 188 23.73 -6.28 2.54
C LEU A 188 24.10 -6.29 4.02
N GLY A 189 25.39 -6.35 4.35
CA GLY A 189 25.86 -6.35 5.74
C GLY A 189 25.50 -5.06 6.47
N VAL A 190 25.80 -3.91 5.88
CA VAL A 190 25.49 -2.59 6.45
C VAL A 190 23.98 -2.37 6.50
N GLY A 191 23.26 -2.69 5.43
CA GLY A 191 21.80 -2.57 5.39
C GLY A 191 21.11 -3.42 6.45
N ALA A 192 21.54 -4.68 6.62
CA ALA A 192 21.03 -5.55 7.67
C ALA A 192 21.39 -5.04 9.06
N ALA A 193 22.63 -4.57 9.28
CA ALA A 193 23.05 -4.03 10.57
C ALA A 193 22.22 -2.79 10.96
N ILE A 194 22.02 -1.85 10.05
CA ILE A 194 21.19 -0.65 10.28
C ILE A 194 19.73 -1.07 10.51
N GLY A 195 19.20 -1.99 9.69
CA GLY A 195 17.83 -2.49 9.83
C GLY A 195 17.59 -3.16 11.18
N ILE A 196 18.53 -3.98 11.65
CA ILE A 196 18.45 -4.64 12.96
C ILE A 196 18.60 -3.61 14.08
N ALA A 197 19.57 -2.70 14.00
CA ALA A 197 19.79 -1.69 15.02
C ALA A 197 18.58 -0.76 15.20
N LEU A 198 18.00 -0.28 14.09
CA LEU A 198 16.79 0.54 14.12
C LEU A 198 15.57 -0.28 14.52
N GLY A 199 15.42 -1.50 13.99
CA GLY A 199 14.29 -2.37 14.31
C GLY A 199 14.23 -2.72 15.79
N LEU A 200 15.36 -3.06 16.40
CA LEU A 200 15.46 -3.32 17.84
C LEU A 200 15.36 -2.01 18.65
N GLY A 201 15.99 -0.93 18.19
CA GLY A 201 15.97 0.36 18.89
C GLY A 201 14.60 1.03 18.95
N LEU A 202 13.77 0.88 17.91
CA LEU A 202 12.41 1.44 17.86
C LEU A 202 11.33 0.49 18.36
N LYS A 203 11.68 -0.77 18.67
CA LYS A 203 10.72 -1.82 19.05
C LYS A 203 9.74 -1.36 20.13
N ASP A 204 10.26 -0.77 21.21
CA ASP A 204 9.45 -0.39 22.37
C ASP A 204 8.56 0.82 22.07
N TYR A 205 9.07 1.80 21.32
CA TYR A 205 8.32 2.98 20.90
C TYR A 205 7.16 2.62 19.95
N VAL A 206 7.41 1.72 19.01
CA VAL A 206 6.37 1.21 18.10
C VAL A 206 5.33 0.43 18.90
N ALA A 207 5.75 -0.43 19.83
CA ALA A 207 4.83 -1.20 20.66
C ALA A 207 3.90 -0.30 21.51
N SER A 208 4.41 0.78 22.11
CA SER A 208 3.58 1.72 22.88
C SER A 208 2.64 2.53 22.00
N SER A 209 3.09 2.95 20.82
CA SER A 209 2.29 3.71 19.86
C SER A 209 1.11 2.87 19.34
N VAL A 210 1.40 1.63 18.94
CA VAL A 210 0.38 0.67 18.48
C VAL A 210 -0.67 0.41 19.57
N LYS A 211 -0.24 0.22 20.82
CA LYS A 211 -1.17 0.02 21.94
C LYS A 211 -2.14 1.21 22.10
N THR A 212 -1.61 2.43 22.02
CA THR A 212 -2.41 3.66 22.14
C THR A 212 -3.42 3.80 21.00
N TRP A 213 -3.02 3.45 19.78
CA TRP A 213 -3.90 3.49 18.61
C TRP A 213 -5.03 2.46 18.72
N ILE A 214 -4.70 1.23 19.13
CA ILE A 214 -5.70 0.17 19.37
C ILE A 214 -6.68 0.60 20.47
N GLU A 215 -6.20 1.20 21.55
CA GLU A 215 -7.06 1.70 22.62
C GLU A 215 -7.99 2.82 22.14
N THR A 216 -7.47 3.72 21.30
CA THR A 216 -8.25 4.82 20.71
C THR A 216 -9.32 4.29 19.76
N ALA A 217 -8.98 3.35 18.88
CA ALA A 217 -9.93 2.68 18.00
C ALA A 217 -11.04 1.96 18.80
N ARG A 218 -10.67 1.21 19.86
CA ARG A 218 -11.65 0.58 20.76
C ARG A 218 -12.53 1.59 21.51
N ARG A 219 -12.05 2.80 21.79
CA ARG A 219 -12.87 3.87 22.37
C ARG A 219 -13.90 4.38 21.36
N MET A 220 -13.52 4.52 20.09
CA MET A 220 -14.46 4.90 19.03
C MET A 220 -15.58 3.86 18.84
N GLU A 221 -15.24 2.56 18.79
CA GLU A 221 -16.25 1.49 18.70
C GLU A 221 -17.19 1.46 19.92
N ARG A 222 -16.68 1.71 21.13
CA ARG A 222 -17.52 1.82 22.33
C ARG A 222 -18.43 3.04 22.27
N GLY A 223 -17.93 4.18 21.81
CA GLY A 223 -18.74 5.39 21.61
C GLY A 223 -19.85 5.19 20.57
N GLN A 224 -19.57 4.48 19.47
CA GLN A 224 -20.59 4.12 18.48
C GLN A 224 -21.67 3.20 19.06
N ARG A 225 -21.30 2.16 19.81
CA ARG A 225 -22.29 1.29 20.48
C ARG A 225 -23.18 2.05 21.45
N ILE A 226 -22.61 2.98 22.22
CA ILE A 226 -23.40 3.83 23.14
C ILE A 226 -24.41 4.68 22.36
N ARG A 227 -24.00 5.30 21.25
CA ARG A 227 -24.92 6.06 20.38
C ARG A 227 -26.02 5.17 19.78
N GLU A 228 -25.67 3.96 19.36
CA GLU A 228 -26.66 2.98 18.86
C GLU A 228 -27.69 2.61 19.94
N TYR A 229 -27.26 2.45 21.19
CA TYR A 229 -28.17 2.23 22.32
C TYR A 229 -29.03 3.47 22.60
N GLU A 230 -28.47 4.68 22.55
CA GLU A 230 -29.24 5.93 22.72
C GLU A 230 -30.32 6.09 21.64
N ASP A 231 -29.99 5.80 20.37
CA ASP A 231 -30.94 5.87 19.26
C ASP A 231 -32.05 4.83 19.40
N LYS A 232 -31.71 3.58 19.76
CA LYS A 232 -32.70 2.54 20.06
C LYS A 232 -33.61 2.93 21.23
N MET A 233 -33.05 3.56 22.27
CA MET A 233 -33.84 4.02 23.42
C MET A 233 -34.80 5.16 23.03
N LYS A 234 -34.39 6.06 22.14
CA LYS A 234 -35.29 7.08 21.58
C LYS A 234 -36.39 6.43 20.74
N GLU A 235 -36.05 5.49 19.87
CA GLU A 235 -37.01 4.74 19.06
C GLU A 235 -38.05 4.04 19.95
N TYR A 236 -37.60 3.36 21.01
CA TYR A 236 -38.50 2.73 21.97
C TYR A 236 -39.38 3.74 22.71
N GLY A 237 -38.85 4.91 23.08
CA GLY A 237 -39.62 6.00 23.68
C GLY A 237 -40.72 6.53 22.75
N GLU A 238 -40.40 6.75 21.48
CA GLU A 238 -41.38 7.15 20.46
C GLU A 238 -42.46 6.08 20.26
N ARG A 239 -42.05 4.80 20.18
CA ARG A 239 -42.98 3.67 20.07
C ARG A 239 -43.96 3.62 21.24
N ILE A 240 -43.46 3.79 22.47
CA ILE A 240 -44.29 3.81 23.68
C ILE A 240 -45.28 4.97 23.63
N ARG A 241 -44.85 6.14 23.17
CA ARG A 241 -45.72 7.31 23.01
C ARG A 241 -46.83 7.06 21.98
N GLU A 242 -46.49 6.50 20.81
CA GLU A 242 -47.45 6.14 19.77
C GLU A 242 -48.48 5.11 20.28
N LEU A 243 -48.02 4.06 20.96
CA LEU A 243 -48.91 3.08 21.60
C LEU A 243 -49.81 3.72 22.66
N SER A 244 -49.28 4.66 23.45
CA SER A 244 -50.06 5.38 24.45
C SER A 244 -51.14 6.26 23.81
N GLU A 245 -50.85 6.91 22.69
CA GLU A 245 -51.84 7.69 21.94
C GLU A 245 -52.90 6.78 21.30
N GLU A 246 -52.51 5.64 20.73
CA GLU A 246 -53.45 4.64 20.23
C GLU A 246 -54.39 4.13 21.33
N LEU A 247 -53.85 3.84 22.51
CA LEU A 247 -54.64 3.42 23.66
C LEU A 247 -55.63 4.51 24.07
N GLY A 248 -55.22 5.78 24.13
CA GLY A 248 -56.12 6.91 24.38
C GLY A 248 -57.26 6.99 23.36
N ARG A 249 -56.96 6.88 22.06
CA ARG A 249 -58.00 6.85 21.00
C ARG A 249 -58.94 5.65 21.12
N ARG A 250 -58.46 4.50 21.61
CA ARG A 250 -59.29 3.32 21.86
C ARG A 250 -60.21 3.55 23.06
N GLU A 251 -59.70 4.13 24.14
CA GLU A 251 -60.50 4.47 25.31
C GLU A 251 -61.60 5.49 24.98
N GLU A 252 -61.29 6.50 24.16
CA GLU A 252 -62.30 7.45 23.67
C GLU A 252 -63.38 6.77 22.83
N ARG A 253 -62.99 5.87 21.91
CA ARG A 253 -63.95 5.05 21.14
C ARG A 253 -64.84 4.21 22.03
N ILE A 254 -64.29 3.59 23.08
CA ILE A 254 -65.08 2.81 24.04
C ILE A 254 -66.09 3.72 24.75
N ARG A 255 -65.67 4.92 25.20
CA ARG A 255 -66.57 5.90 25.81
C ARG A 255 -67.71 6.34 24.87
N GLU A 256 -67.42 6.58 23.60
CA GLU A 256 -68.45 6.93 22.60
C GLU A 256 -69.45 5.77 22.41
N LEU A 257 -68.96 4.54 22.30
CA LEU A 257 -69.79 3.35 22.16
C LEU A 257 -70.68 3.13 23.40
N GLU A 258 -70.16 3.36 24.60
CA GLU A 258 -70.93 3.28 25.84
C GLU A 258 -71.99 4.38 25.97
N ALA A 259 -71.73 5.57 25.42
CA ALA A 259 -72.72 6.66 25.36
C ALA A 259 -73.86 6.31 24.40
N ARG A 260 -73.55 5.85 23.17
CA ARG A 260 -74.56 5.36 22.21
C ARG A 260 -75.41 4.23 22.79
N ARG A 261 -74.77 3.27 23.48
CA ARG A 261 -75.47 2.15 24.11
C ARG A 261 -76.45 2.61 25.19
N ARG A 262 -76.13 3.66 25.94
CA ARG A 262 -77.03 4.25 26.94
C ARG A 262 -78.26 4.90 26.30
N GLU A 263 -78.09 5.57 25.17
CA GLU A 263 -79.21 6.14 24.40
C GLU A 263 -80.14 5.05 23.86
N GLU A 264 -79.57 4.00 23.27
CA GLU A 264 -80.33 2.83 22.80
C GLU A 264 -81.12 2.17 23.95
N ILE A 265 -80.51 1.97 25.12
CA ILE A 265 -81.17 1.36 26.29
C ILE A 265 -82.37 2.21 26.77
N SER A 266 -82.25 3.55 26.78
CA SER A 266 -83.35 4.46 27.15
C SER A 266 -84.54 4.38 26.19
N GLU A 267 -84.28 4.14 24.90
CA GLU A 267 -85.34 3.95 23.89
C GLU A 267 -86.09 2.62 24.10
N TYR A 268 -85.38 1.56 24.48
CA TYR A 268 -85.98 0.28 24.84
C TYR A 268 -86.81 0.36 26.13
N GLU A 269 -86.34 1.04 27.18
CA GLU A 269 -87.08 1.17 28.45
C GLU A 269 -88.43 1.87 28.29
N LYS A 270 -88.52 2.94 27.47
CA LYS A 270 -89.80 3.62 27.19
C LYS A 270 -90.82 2.71 26.50
N ARG A 271 -90.33 1.82 25.64
CA ARG A 271 -91.17 0.84 24.95
C ARG A 271 -91.63 -0.28 25.89
N GLU A 272 -90.77 -0.69 26.83
CA GLU A 272 -91.07 -1.75 27.80
C GLU A 272 -92.07 -1.33 28.89
N VAL A 273 -92.02 -0.07 29.33
CA VAL A 273 -92.95 0.50 30.33
C VAL A 273 -94.41 0.55 29.83
N ASP A 274 -94.63 0.88 28.55
CA ASP A 274 -95.99 0.89 27.96
C ASP A 274 -96.58 -0.53 27.88
N VAL A 275 -95.77 -1.52 27.48
CA VAL A 275 -96.21 -2.92 27.36
C VAL A 275 -96.54 -3.53 28.72
N ARG A 276 -95.68 -3.34 29.73
CA ARG A 276 -95.93 -3.85 31.09
C ARG A 276 -97.17 -3.23 31.72
N SER A 277 -97.36 -1.91 31.56
CA SER A 277 -98.52 -1.21 32.10
C SER A 277 -99.83 -1.67 31.45
N ARG A 278 -99.83 -1.86 30.12
CA ARG A 278 -100.99 -2.42 29.40
C ARG A 278 -101.29 -3.86 29.81
N LEU A 279 -100.28 -4.72 29.95
CA LEU A 279 -100.48 -6.10 30.40
C LEU A 279 -101.01 -6.18 31.83
N HIS A 280 -100.49 -5.35 32.73
CA HIS A 280 -101.00 -5.29 34.10
C HIS A 280 -102.46 -4.81 34.13
N GLY A 281 -102.84 -3.83 33.29
CA GLY A 281 -104.22 -3.35 33.18
C GLY A 281 -105.18 -4.39 32.58
N LEU A 282 -104.72 -5.19 31.61
CA LEU A 282 -105.52 -6.26 31.00
C LEU A 282 -105.67 -7.47 31.93
N ILE A 283 -104.62 -7.87 32.63
CA ILE A 283 -104.63 -9.07 33.49
C ILE A 283 -105.39 -8.81 34.80
N GLY A 284 -105.24 -7.63 35.41
CA GLY A 284 -105.88 -7.29 36.67
C GLY A 284 -105.70 -8.39 37.74
N ASP A 285 -106.79 -8.74 38.42
CA ASP A 285 -106.80 -9.78 39.47
C ASP A 285 -106.99 -11.21 38.92
N THR A 286 -107.09 -11.38 37.59
CA THR A 286 -107.40 -12.68 36.95
C THR A 286 -106.16 -13.56 36.73
N GLY A 287 -104.96 -13.04 37.00
CA GLY A 287 -103.71 -13.77 36.90
C GLY A 287 -102.53 -13.00 37.51
N SER A 288 -101.39 -13.68 37.63
CA SER A 288 -100.14 -13.07 38.13
C SER A 288 -99.14 -12.89 36.99
N LEU A 289 -98.56 -11.69 36.88
CA LEU A 289 -97.56 -11.33 35.88
C LEU A 289 -96.16 -11.31 36.52
N MET A 290 -95.24 -12.10 35.99
CA MET A 290 -93.83 -12.15 36.38
C MET A 290 -92.94 -11.77 35.19
N TYR A 291 -91.83 -11.07 35.45
CA TYR A 291 -90.84 -10.75 34.42
C TYR A 291 -89.56 -11.53 34.69
N ALA A 292 -89.07 -12.28 33.69
CA ALA A 292 -87.87 -13.09 33.83
C ALA A 292 -87.12 -13.22 32.49
N ARG A 293 -85.80 -12.99 32.50
CA ARG A 293 -84.88 -13.14 31.34
C ARG A 293 -85.35 -12.41 30.06
N GLY A 294 -85.79 -11.16 30.20
CA GLY A 294 -86.19 -10.33 29.05
C GLY A 294 -87.58 -10.65 28.47
N GLY A 295 -88.39 -11.45 29.18
CA GLY A 295 -89.73 -11.87 28.77
C GLY A 295 -90.75 -11.85 29.91
N TYR A 296 -92.02 -12.07 29.57
CA TYR A 296 -93.14 -12.05 30.52
C TYR A 296 -93.69 -13.47 30.72
N ARG A 297 -93.92 -13.86 31.97
CA ARG A 297 -94.58 -15.11 32.34
C ARG A 297 -95.86 -14.78 33.10
N ILE A 298 -97.00 -15.22 32.59
CA ILE A 298 -98.31 -14.97 33.20
C ILE A 298 -98.90 -16.30 33.65
N VAL A 299 -99.38 -16.38 34.89
CA VAL A 299 -100.01 -17.57 35.45
C VAL A 299 -101.45 -17.26 35.86
N THR A 300 -102.41 -18.03 35.36
CA THR A 300 -103.84 -17.89 35.69
C THR A 300 -104.46 -19.24 36.09
N THR A 301 -105.37 -19.21 37.06
CA THR A 301 -106.03 -20.41 37.61
C THR A 301 -107.35 -20.73 36.89
N ASP A 302 -108.00 -19.75 36.24
CA ASP A 302 -109.28 -19.91 35.55
C ASP A 302 -109.27 -19.18 34.18
N ILE A 303 -109.15 -19.95 33.10
CA ILE A 303 -108.98 -19.44 31.73
C ILE A 303 -110.25 -18.76 31.19
N SER A 304 -111.43 -19.07 31.74
CA SER A 304 -112.71 -18.60 31.19
C SER A 304 -112.97 -17.12 31.50
N LYS A 305 -112.33 -16.59 32.55
CA LYS A 305 -112.44 -15.19 32.97
C LYS A 305 -111.20 -14.36 32.60
N PHE A 306 -110.17 -15.00 32.06
CA PHE A 306 -108.92 -14.36 31.69
C PHE A 306 -109.01 -13.79 30.26
N PRO A 307 -108.65 -12.52 30.01
CA PRO A 307 -108.68 -11.88 28.69
C PRO A 307 -107.53 -12.37 27.80
N LEU A 308 -107.59 -13.65 27.41
CA LEU A 308 -106.52 -14.35 26.72
C LEU A 308 -106.18 -13.70 25.36
N THR A 309 -107.20 -13.29 24.61
CA THR A 309 -107.03 -12.73 23.27
C THR A 309 -106.34 -11.37 23.31
N GLU A 310 -106.75 -10.45 24.21
CA GLU A 310 -106.11 -9.14 24.31
C GLU A 310 -104.66 -9.24 24.77
N VAL A 311 -104.38 -10.13 25.73
CA VAL A 311 -103.02 -10.37 26.24
C VAL A 311 -102.10 -10.93 25.14
N LEU A 312 -102.58 -11.89 24.35
CA LEU A 312 -101.80 -12.47 23.25
C LEU A 312 -101.53 -11.45 22.14
N VAL A 313 -102.52 -10.64 21.75
CA VAL A 313 -102.34 -9.58 20.74
C VAL A 313 -101.38 -8.51 21.23
N CYS A 314 -101.46 -8.12 22.51
CA CYS A 314 -100.54 -7.15 23.11
C CYS A 314 -99.09 -7.66 23.08
N LEU A 315 -98.86 -8.92 23.45
CA LEU A 315 -97.52 -9.53 23.42
C LEU A 315 -96.99 -9.70 21.99
N ALA A 316 -97.82 -10.20 21.07
CA ALA A 316 -97.42 -10.44 19.68
C ALA A 316 -97.07 -9.14 18.93
N ASN A 317 -97.88 -8.08 19.08
CA ASN A 317 -97.61 -6.78 18.45
C ASN A 317 -96.35 -6.10 18.99
N ASN A 318 -95.92 -6.46 20.20
CA ASN A 318 -94.69 -5.95 20.81
C ASN A 318 -93.48 -6.88 20.63
N GLY A 319 -93.56 -7.82 19.69
CA GLY A 319 -92.41 -8.63 19.27
C GLY A 319 -92.08 -9.79 20.20
N PHE A 320 -93.00 -10.18 21.08
CA PHE A 320 -92.86 -11.38 21.90
C PHE A 320 -93.48 -12.59 21.21
N ARG A 321 -92.76 -13.71 21.22
CA ARG A 321 -93.31 -15.02 20.89
C ARG A 321 -93.92 -15.61 22.15
N VAL A 322 -95.18 -16.01 22.08
CA VAL A 322 -95.95 -16.51 23.22
C VAL A 322 -96.19 -18.01 23.08
N VAL A 323 -96.05 -18.74 24.18
CA VAL A 323 -96.37 -20.17 24.30
C VAL A 323 -97.30 -20.34 25.50
N VAL A 324 -98.39 -21.10 25.33
CA VAL A 324 -99.36 -21.40 26.40
C VAL A 324 -99.26 -22.88 26.76
N GLU A 325 -99.01 -23.15 28.03
CA GLU A 325 -98.91 -24.51 28.59
C GLU A 325 -99.97 -24.70 29.68
N ARG A 326 -100.60 -25.88 29.71
CA ARG A 326 -101.53 -26.27 30.79
C ARG A 326 -100.74 -27.00 31.87
N THR A 327 -100.91 -26.58 33.11
CA THR A 327 -100.26 -27.18 34.29
C THR A 327 -101.32 -27.68 35.27
N ASP A 328 -100.94 -28.57 36.18
CA ASP A 328 -101.82 -29.21 37.17
C ASP A 328 -102.60 -28.22 38.06
N LYS A 329 -102.16 -26.95 38.11
CA LYS A 329 -102.74 -25.86 38.92
C LYS A 329 -103.32 -24.70 38.10
N GLY A 330 -103.40 -24.81 36.77
CA GLY A 330 -103.93 -23.75 35.89
C GLY A 330 -103.27 -23.68 34.50
N TYR A 331 -103.14 -22.47 33.95
CA TYR A 331 -102.49 -22.19 32.66
C TYR A 331 -101.34 -21.20 32.83
N VAL A 332 -100.24 -21.45 32.11
CA VAL A 332 -99.04 -20.61 32.09
C VAL A 332 -98.79 -20.10 30.68
N ILE A 333 -98.60 -18.79 30.55
CA ILE A 333 -98.31 -18.11 29.29
C ILE A 333 -96.87 -17.56 29.40
N ASP A 334 -95.94 -18.11 28.61
CA ASP A 334 -94.52 -17.68 28.57
C ASP A 334 -94.26 -16.90 27.28
N ALA A 335 -93.87 -15.64 27.42
CA ALA A 335 -93.65 -14.70 26.33
C ALA A 335 -92.18 -14.29 26.28
N ARG A 336 -91.48 -14.63 25.19
CA ARG A 336 -90.03 -14.35 25.01
C ARG A 336 -89.80 -13.42 23.83
N PRO A 337 -88.81 -12.52 23.91
CA PRO A 337 -88.54 -11.56 22.84
C PRO A 337 -88.07 -12.30 21.58
N MET A 338 -88.64 -11.97 20.43
CA MET A 338 -88.15 -12.48 19.16
C MET A 338 -86.77 -11.87 18.89
N ARG A 339 -85.74 -12.71 18.88
CA ARG A 339 -84.38 -12.32 18.48
C ARG A 339 -84.42 -11.97 16.99
N ARG A 340 -84.35 -10.68 16.64
CA ARG A 340 -84.06 -10.27 15.25
C ARG A 340 -82.68 -10.85 14.91
N LYS A 341 -82.62 -11.61 13.82
CA LYS A 341 -81.36 -12.09 13.25
C LYS A 341 -80.63 -10.93 12.60
#